data_AF-A0A7J2XA00-F1
#
_entry.id   AF-A0A7J2XA00-F1
#
_cell.length_a   1.000
_cell.length_b   1.000
_cell.length_c   1.000
_cell.angle_alpha   90.00
_cell.angle_beta   90.00
_cell.angle_gamma   90.00
#
_symmetry.space_group_name_H-M   'P 1'
#
loop_
_entity.id
_entity.type
_entity.pdbx_description
1 polymer ?
#
loop_
_entity_poly.entity_id
_entity_poly.type
_entity_poly.pdbx_seq_one_letter_code
_entity_poly.pdbx_strand_id
1 'polypeptide(L)'
;MGVIKDFIDKGYIIPWKMLKVTMASMPYLLKIIVKHPIYLLKSNITSRPLLREYQLKASYEIPEYKPGMKYVKSNEKYLRPTHLCNPYAKEIIAMANKLGAFEKEPREYAEAVFNFVKNDVKLAFIPMDREVDTLRRGAGTCIHQLSLLIALCRAAGVKARYRLYSLALVESIYQNQVAVSSLMKEWYDALGTFMLHGDAEIYIDGEWVVADPTYSPEYEAAMGIPHSKLGDSPFGVWNYPVEGTIMTLEGLPLGVGAAWNFMVKYLGPGENIKINLSLEKARKIGREILKKNGISNYDRRIREVYKPKIPKITLEKSPNLVFV
;
A
#
# COMPACT_ATOMS: atom_id res chain seq x y z
N MET A 1 5.27 -28.47 19.79
CA MET A 1 5.59 -27.03 19.91
C MET A 1 6.00 -26.34 18.59
N GLY A 2 6.47 -27.06 17.55
CA GLY A 2 6.95 -26.42 16.30
C GLY A 2 5.89 -25.73 15.42
N VAL A 3 4.70 -26.31 15.25
CA VAL A 3 3.65 -25.78 14.35
C VAL A 3 3.09 -24.44 14.84
N ILE A 4 2.84 -24.31 16.15
CA ILE A 4 2.33 -23.07 16.75
C ILE A 4 3.36 -21.94 16.64
N LYS A 5 4.64 -22.24 16.90
CA LYS A 5 5.72 -21.28 16.76
C LYS A 5 5.87 -20.82 15.30
N ASP A 6 5.86 -21.74 14.35
CA ASP A 6 5.90 -21.42 12.91
C ASP A 6 4.73 -20.52 12.48
N PHE A 7 3.53 -20.80 12.99
CA PHE A 7 2.33 -20.02 12.72
C PHE A 7 2.44 -18.58 13.25
N ILE A 8 2.96 -18.41 14.48
CA ILE A 8 3.24 -17.10 15.08
C ILE A 8 4.34 -16.38 14.29
N ASP A 9 5.43 -17.07 13.95
CA ASP A 9 6.57 -16.48 13.23
C ASP A 9 6.17 -15.97 11.84
N LYS A 10 5.28 -16.69 11.14
CA LYS A 10 4.69 -16.27 9.86
C LYS A 10 3.76 -15.06 9.97
N GLY A 11 3.46 -14.59 11.17
CA GLY A 11 2.61 -13.42 11.42
C GLY A 11 1.13 -13.70 11.28
N TYR A 12 0.69 -14.97 11.39
CA TYR A 12 -0.71 -15.35 11.16
C TYR A 12 -1.67 -14.99 12.29
N ILE A 13 -1.13 -14.57 13.44
CA ILE A 13 -1.90 -14.04 14.57
C ILE A 13 -1.79 -12.52 14.55
N ILE A 14 -2.92 -11.83 14.75
CA ILE A 14 -2.93 -10.37 14.84
C ILE A 14 -2.04 -9.88 15.99
N PRO A 15 -1.03 -9.03 15.73
CA PRO A 15 -0.21 -8.46 16.78
C PRO A 15 -1.05 -7.65 17.77
N TRP A 16 -0.72 -7.71 19.06
CA TRP A 16 -1.45 -6.97 20.10
C TRP A 16 -1.55 -5.46 19.83
N LYS A 17 -0.48 -4.86 19.30
CA LYS A 17 -0.46 -3.46 18.86
C LYS A 17 -1.51 -3.18 17.77
N MET A 18 -1.58 -4.03 16.75
CA MET A 18 -2.56 -3.93 15.66
C MET A 18 -3.99 -4.15 16.15
N LEU A 19 -4.20 -5.12 17.05
CA LEU A 19 -5.50 -5.40 17.64
C LEU A 19 -6.00 -4.21 18.46
N LYS A 20 -5.15 -3.62 19.30
CA LYS A 20 -5.49 -2.43 20.10
C LYS A 20 -5.95 -1.27 19.22
N VAL A 21 -5.21 -0.96 18.16
CA VAL A 21 -5.58 0.11 17.21
C VAL A 21 -6.92 -0.20 16.53
N THR A 22 -7.11 -1.45 16.08
CA THR A 22 -8.34 -1.89 15.39
C THR A 22 -9.56 -1.84 16.31
N MET A 23 -9.41 -2.25 17.57
CA MET A 23 -10.49 -2.23 18.55
C MET A 23 -10.86 -0.80 18.96
N ALA A 24 -9.88 0.11 19.06
CA ALA A 24 -10.15 1.51 19.39
C ALA A 24 -10.94 2.24 18.30
N SER A 25 -10.77 1.85 17.03
CA SER A 25 -11.45 2.49 15.90
C SER A 25 -12.84 1.92 15.59
N MET A 26 -13.10 0.67 15.96
CA MET A 26 -14.34 -0.05 15.62
C MET A 26 -15.64 0.65 16.08
N PRO A 27 -15.74 1.21 17.31
CA PRO A 27 -16.98 1.87 17.75
C PRO A 27 -17.33 3.11 16.92
N TYR A 28 -16.32 3.85 16.45
CA TYR A 28 -16.52 5.03 15.61
C TYR A 28 -17.01 4.65 14.22
N LEU A 29 -16.40 3.62 13.62
CA LEU A 29 -16.86 3.08 12.34
C LEU A 29 -18.33 2.64 12.42
N LEU A 30 -18.68 1.85 13.44
CA LEU A 30 -20.05 1.40 13.67
C LEU A 30 -21.02 2.57 13.84
N LYS A 31 -20.62 3.60 14.60
CA LYS A 31 -21.44 4.81 14.81
C LYS A 31 -21.72 5.55 13.51
N ILE A 32 -20.73 5.69 12.63
CA ILE A 32 -20.90 6.35 11.33
C ILE A 32 -21.86 5.55 10.45
N ILE A 33 -21.70 4.23 10.39
CA ILE A 33 -22.57 3.35 9.59
C ILE A 33 -24.03 3.46 10.05
N VAL A 34 -24.26 3.45 11.37
CA VAL A 34 -25.60 3.59 11.96
C VAL A 34 -26.20 4.97 11.73
N LYS A 35 -25.40 6.04 11.74
CA LYS A 35 -25.88 7.41 11.51
C LYS A 35 -26.21 7.71 10.05
N HIS A 36 -25.58 7.04 9.10
CA HIS A 36 -25.67 7.38 7.67
C HIS A 36 -26.18 6.25 6.74
N PRO A 37 -27.21 5.46 7.11
CA PRO A 37 -27.65 4.31 6.30
C PRO A 37 -28.24 4.73 4.96
N ILE A 38 -29.06 5.80 4.94
CA ILE A 38 -29.69 6.33 3.72
C ILE A 38 -28.63 6.93 2.80
N TYR A 39 -27.60 7.57 3.35
CA TYR A 39 -26.51 8.14 2.56
C TYR A 39 -25.72 7.04 1.84
N LEU A 40 -25.34 5.97 2.54
CA LEU A 40 -24.65 4.82 1.95
C LEU A 40 -25.49 4.18 0.84
N LEU A 41 -26.78 3.97 1.08
CA LEU A 41 -27.71 3.44 0.06
C LEU A 41 -27.78 4.35 -1.17
N LYS A 42 -27.98 5.66 -0.99
CA LYS A 42 -28.01 6.62 -2.11
C LYS A 42 -26.69 6.67 -2.87
N SER A 43 -25.56 6.68 -2.16
CA SER A 43 -24.23 6.66 -2.78
C SER A 43 -24.01 5.40 -3.62
N ASN A 44 -24.39 4.23 -3.08
CA ASN A 44 -24.29 2.96 -3.78
C ASN A 44 -25.17 2.93 -5.03
N ILE A 45 -26.40 3.46 -4.97
CA ILE A 45 -27.32 3.51 -6.14
C ILE A 45 -26.77 4.44 -7.22
N THR A 46 -26.41 5.67 -6.85
CA THR A 46 -25.95 6.70 -7.79
C THR A 46 -24.64 6.33 -8.48
N SER A 47 -23.79 5.55 -7.82
CA SER A 47 -22.48 5.16 -8.35
C SER A 47 -22.49 3.85 -9.15
N ARG A 48 -23.65 3.19 -9.31
CA ARG A 48 -23.76 1.92 -10.08
C ARG A 48 -23.24 2.01 -11.51
N PRO A 49 -23.51 3.07 -12.30
CA PRO A 49 -22.98 3.18 -13.65
C PRO A 49 -21.44 3.27 -13.64
N LEU A 50 -20.90 4.11 -12.75
CA LEU A 50 -19.45 4.29 -12.57
C LEU A 50 -18.74 2.99 -12.20
N LEU A 51 -19.36 2.16 -11.35
CA LEU A 51 -18.82 0.85 -10.99
C LEU A 51 -18.72 -0.12 -12.17
N ARG A 52 -19.58 0.00 -13.18
CA ARG A 52 -19.54 -0.84 -14.39
C ARG A 52 -18.48 -0.35 -15.39
N GLU A 53 -18.31 0.96 -15.47
CA GLU A 53 -17.38 1.60 -16.40
C GLU A 53 -15.94 1.60 -15.90
N TYR A 54 -15.74 1.63 -14.58
CA TYR A 54 -14.42 1.66 -13.98
C TYR A 54 -13.71 0.33 -14.14
N GLN A 55 -12.77 0.28 -15.08
CA GLN A 55 -11.95 -0.88 -15.34
C GLN A 55 -10.52 -0.64 -14.87
N LEU A 56 -10.04 -1.52 -14.00
CA LEU A 56 -8.63 -1.65 -13.67
C LEU A 56 -8.00 -2.60 -14.68
N LYS A 57 -6.95 -2.13 -15.35
CA LYS A 57 -6.15 -2.92 -16.29
C LYS A 57 -4.68 -2.62 -16.05
N ALA A 58 -3.87 -3.67 -16.00
CA ALA A 58 -2.43 -3.56 -15.93
C ALA A 58 -1.87 -2.82 -17.15
N SER A 59 -0.88 -1.95 -16.94
CA SER A 59 -0.11 -1.28 -18.00
C SER A 59 0.93 -2.19 -18.66
N TYR A 60 1.09 -3.41 -18.14
CA TYR A 60 2.14 -4.34 -18.52
C TYR A 60 1.57 -5.72 -18.85
N GLU A 61 2.39 -6.49 -19.55
CA GLU A 61 2.15 -7.90 -19.80
C GLU A 61 2.93 -8.75 -18.81
N ILE A 62 2.24 -9.76 -18.27
CA ILE A 62 2.85 -10.79 -17.42
C ILE A 62 3.53 -11.79 -18.35
N PRO A 63 4.84 -12.02 -18.21
CA PRO A 63 5.54 -13.02 -19.01
C PRO A 63 4.99 -14.42 -18.73
N GLU A 64 4.98 -15.26 -19.76
CA GLU A 64 4.60 -16.66 -19.61
C GLU A 64 5.63 -17.41 -18.74
N TYR A 65 5.15 -18.19 -17.78
CA TYR A 65 6.00 -19.08 -17.00
C TYR A 65 6.47 -20.26 -17.84
N LYS A 66 7.79 -20.47 -17.88
CA LYS A 66 8.41 -21.63 -18.54
C LYS A 66 8.94 -22.61 -17.48
N PRO A 67 8.71 -23.92 -17.62
CA PRO A 67 9.37 -24.92 -16.78
C PRO A 67 10.89 -24.71 -16.78
N GLY A 68 11.50 -24.63 -15.59
CA GLY A 68 12.93 -24.39 -15.43
C GLY A 68 13.32 -22.94 -15.14
N MET A 69 12.38 -21.98 -15.16
CA MET A 69 12.63 -20.64 -14.62
C MET A 69 13.10 -20.74 -13.16
N LYS A 70 14.21 -20.06 -12.85
CA LYS A 70 14.82 -20.10 -11.53
C LYS A 70 13.92 -19.37 -10.53
N TYR A 71 13.86 -19.89 -9.32
CA TYR A 71 13.28 -19.22 -8.15
C TYR A 71 13.84 -19.87 -6.88
N VAL A 72 13.85 -19.13 -5.77
CA VAL A 72 14.29 -19.65 -4.48
C VAL A 72 13.12 -20.27 -3.74
N LYS A 73 13.18 -21.57 -3.49
CA LYS A 73 12.28 -22.27 -2.57
C LYS A 73 12.97 -22.41 -1.21
N SER A 74 12.53 -21.63 -0.23
CA SER A 74 13.13 -21.60 1.11
C SER A 74 12.06 -21.61 2.21
N ASN A 75 12.38 -22.24 3.33
CA ASN A 75 11.62 -22.15 4.58
C ASN A 75 12.25 -21.16 5.56
N GLU A 76 13.29 -20.45 5.14
CA GLU A 76 13.93 -19.41 5.94
C GLU A 76 12.98 -18.21 6.13
N LYS A 77 13.06 -17.61 7.32
CA LYS A 77 12.30 -16.41 7.67
C LYS A 77 12.58 -15.29 6.66
N TYR A 78 11.51 -14.65 6.20
CA TYR A 78 11.53 -13.58 5.18
C TYR A 78 11.84 -14.02 3.74
N LEU A 79 12.00 -15.32 3.47
CA LEU A 79 12.08 -15.90 2.11
C LEU A 79 10.89 -16.81 1.79
N ARG A 80 10.31 -17.44 2.80
CA ARG A 80 9.19 -18.37 2.64
C ARG A 80 7.87 -17.68 2.28
N PRO A 81 6.90 -18.42 1.70
CA PRO A 81 5.54 -17.94 1.49
C PRO A 81 4.83 -17.64 2.80
N THR A 82 3.97 -16.62 2.76
CA THR A 82 3.06 -16.25 3.84
C THR A 82 1.65 -15.99 3.30
N HIS A 83 0.68 -15.78 4.19
CA HIS A 83 -0.67 -15.38 3.82
C HIS A 83 -0.65 -14.12 2.95
N LEU A 84 -1.35 -14.16 1.81
CA LEU A 84 -1.41 -13.11 0.78
C LEU A 84 -0.06 -12.70 0.16
N CYS A 85 0.99 -13.51 0.34
CA CYS A 85 2.29 -13.30 -0.29
C CYS A 85 2.97 -14.65 -0.59
N ASN A 86 2.78 -15.16 -1.81
CA ASN A 86 3.37 -16.40 -2.29
C ASN A 86 4.41 -16.16 -3.41
N PRO A 87 5.71 -16.28 -3.13
CA PRO A 87 6.76 -16.17 -4.15
C PRO A 87 6.76 -17.34 -5.17
N TYR A 88 6.01 -18.42 -4.92
CA TYR A 88 6.02 -19.62 -5.77
C TYR A 88 4.93 -19.63 -6.84
N ALA A 89 4.10 -18.59 -6.91
CA ALA A 89 3.13 -18.47 -7.99
C ALA A 89 3.86 -18.31 -9.33
N LYS A 90 3.39 -19.01 -10.38
CA LYS A 90 4.04 -19.06 -11.69
C LYS A 90 4.27 -17.68 -12.30
N GLU A 91 3.27 -16.80 -12.18
CA GLU A 91 3.30 -15.43 -12.66
C GLU A 91 4.29 -14.56 -11.87
N ILE A 92 4.42 -14.80 -10.56
CA ILE A 92 5.41 -14.10 -9.73
C ILE A 92 6.81 -14.54 -10.13
N ILE A 93 7.05 -15.83 -10.31
CA ILE A 93 8.34 -16.36 -10.77
C ILE A 93 8.70 -15.78 -12.14
N ALA A 94 7.77 -15.82 -13.09
CA ALA A 94 7.99 -15.32 -14.44
C ALA A 94 8.28 -13.81 -14.44
N MET A 95 7.51 -13.04 -13.67
CA MET A 95 7.74 -11.60 -13.53
C MET A 95 9.08 -11.30 -12.84
N ALA A 96 9.44 -12.05 -11.79
CA ALA A 96 10.72 -11.91 -11.12
C ALA A 96 11.90 -12.13 -12.08
N ASN A 97 11.85 -13.17 -12.92
CA ASN A 97 12.87 -13.42 -13.94
C ASN A 97 12.91 -12.29 -14.98
N LYS A 98 11.75 -11.80 -15.46
CA LYS A 98 11.68 -10.64 -16.39
C LYS A 98 12.30 -9.37 -15.80
N LEU A 99 12.21 -9.19 -14.49
CA LEU A 99 12.81 -8.05 -13.77
C LEU A 99 14.31 -8.24 -13.47
N GLY A 100 14.90 -9.38 -13.87
CA GLY A 100 16.32 -9.66 -13.74
C GLY A 100 16.72 -10.49 -12.51
N ALA A 101 15.78 -11.25 -11.92
CA ALA A 101 16.13 -12.18 -10.84
C ALA A 101 17.20 -13.17 -11.34
N PHE A 102 18.24 -13.41 -10.53
CA PHE A 102 19.38 -14.29 -10.84
C PHE A 102 20.30 -13.81 -11.99
N GLU A 103 20.06 -12.61 -12.54
CA GLU A 103 20.90 -11.98 -13.57
C GLU A 103 21.52 -10.67 -13.08
N LYS A 104 20.78 -9.94 -12.24
CA LYS A 104 21.20 -8.67 -11.65
C LYS A 104 21.75 -8.85 -10.23
N GLU A 105 22.60 -7.91 -9.82
CA GLU A 105 23.01 -7.78 -8.42
C GLU A 105 21.80 -7.47 -7.51
N PRO A 106 21.80 -7.90 -6.23
CA PRO A 106 20.65 -7.78 -5.34
C PRO A 106 20.07 -6.37 -5.24
N ARG A 107 20.94 -5.35 -5.18
CA ARG A 107 20.54 -3.93 -5.14
C ARG A 107 19.82 -3.51 -6.41
N GLU A 108 20.39 -3.81 -7.58
CA GLU A 108 19.81 -3.43 -8.88
C GLU A 108 18.49 -4.17 -9.13
N TYR A 109 18.41 -5.45 -8.75
CA TYR A 109 17.17 -6.21 -8.80
C TYR A 109 16.09 -5.61 -7.90
N ALA A 110 16.42 -5.26 -6.66
CA ALA A 110 15.48 -4.64 -5.73
C ALA A 110 14.97 -3.28 -6.26
N GLU A 111 15.82 -2.48 -6.89
CA GLU A 111 15.43 -1.24 -7.55
C GLU A 111 14.49 -1.49 -8.74
N ALA A 112 14.76 -2.52 -9.56
CA ALA A 112 13.89 -2.90 -10.66
C ALA A 112 12.49 -3.34 -10.17
N VAL A 113 12.43 -4.14 -9.10
CA VAL A 113 11.16 -4.55 -8.47
C VAL A 113 10.43 -3.35 -7.88
N PHE A 114 11.12 -2.49 -7.12
CA PHE A 114 10.53 -1.30 -6.54
C PHE A 114 9.94 -0.38 -7.62
N ASN A 115 10.71 -0.09 -8.67
CA ASN A 115 10.28 0.77 -9.76
C ASN A 115 9.10 0.16 -10.53
N PHE A 116 9.11 -1.14 -10.80
CA PHE A 116 7.97 -1.82 -11.42
C PHE A 116 6.70 -1.67 -10.58
N VAL A 117 6.74 -2.03 -9.29
CA VAL A 117 5.54 -1.94 -8.45
C VAL A 117 5.06 -0.49 -8.30
N LYS A 118 5.98 0.47 -8.15
CA LYS A 118 5.65 1.89 -8.00
C LYS A 118 5.03 2.49 -9.27
N ASN A 119 5.61 2.19 -10.43
CA ASN A 119 5.26 2.86 -11.68
C ASN A 119 4.08 2.19 -12.39
N ASP A 120 3.99 0.86 -12.29
CA ASP A 120 3.05 0.07 -13.09
C ASP A 120 1.85 -0.47 -12.31
N VAL A 121 1.93 -0.55 -10.97
CA VAL A 121 0.84 -1.02 -10.13
C VAL A 121 0.18 0.17 -9.44
N LYS A 122 -1.06 0.47 -9.81
CA LYS A 122 -1.77 1.67 -9.34
C LYS A 122 -2.38 1.46 -7.96
N LEU A 123 -2.25 2.46 -7.08
CA LEU A 123 -3.05 2.54 -5.86
C LEU A 123 -4.56 2.55 -6.19
N ALA A 124 -5.29 1.58 -5.67
CA ALA A 124 -6.74 1.53 -5.73
C ALA A 124 -7.29 0.88 -4.46
N PHE A 125 -8.34 1.46 -3.91
CA PHE A 125 -9.06 0.87 -2.79
C PHE A 125 -9.97 -0.22 -3.34
N ILE A 126 -9.60 -1.47 -3.13
CA ILE A 126 -10.32 -2.66 -3.60
C ILE A 126 -10.32 -3.73 -2.52
N PRO A 127 -11.16 -4.77 -2.60
CA PRO A 127 -11.11 -5.88 -1.66
C PRO A 127 -9.73 -6.55 -1.66
N MET A 128 -9.25 -6.88 -0.47
CA MET A 128 -8.01 -7.61 -0.20
C MET A 128 -8.03 -9.00 -0.83
N ASP A 129 -7.03 -9.28 -1.66
CA ASP A 129 -6.75 -10.57 -2.28
C ASP A 129 -5.23 -10.85 -2.34
N ARG A 130 -4.80 -11.81 -3.18
CA ARG A 130 -3.42 -12.29 -3.20
C ARG A 130 -2.51 -11.41 -4.05
N GLU A 131 -1.21 -11.52 -3.80
CA GLU A 131 -0.15 -10.88 -4.59
C GLU A 131 -0.27 -11.10 -6.11
N VAL A 132 -0.65 -12.32 -6.53
CA VAL A 132 -0.77 -12.66 -7.96
C VAL A 132 -1.98 -11.99 -8.61
N ASP A 133 -3.06 -11.79 -7.87
CA ASP A 133 -4.25 -11.11 -8.37
C ASP A 133 -3.98 -9.60 -8.54
N THR A 134 -3.16 -9.04 -7.65
CA THR A 134 -2.61 -7.68 -7.78
C THR A 134 -1.76 -7.57 -9.04
N LEU A 135 -0.87 -8.53 -9.29
CA LEU A 135 -0.05 -8.56 -10.50
C LEU A 135 -0.92 -8.63 -11.77
N ARG A 136 -1.98 -9.44 -11.81
CA ARG A 136 -2.88 -9.55 -12.97
C ARG A 136 -3.69 -8.28 -13.22
N ARG A 137 -4.13 -7.63 -12.15
CA ARG A 137 -4.99 -6.43 -12.22
C ARG A 137 -4.21 -5.14 -12.44
N GLY A 138 -2.94 -5.09 -12.03
CA GLY A 138 -2.10 -3.89 -12.08
C GLY A 138 -2.57 -2.78 -11.13
N ALA A 139 -3.31 -3.15 -10.09
CA ALA A 139 -3.78 -2.20 -9.09
C ALA A 139 -4.17 -2.88 -7.77
N GLY A 140 -4.02 -2.14 -6.67
CA GLY A 140 -4.40 -2.57 -5.33
C GLY A 140 -4.12 -1.52 -4.27
N THR A 141 -4.46 -1.81 -3.02
CA THR A 141 -4.11 -0.94 -1.87
C THR A 141 -2.60 -0.98 -1.60
N CYS A 142 -2.10 -0.15 -0.69
CA CYS A 142 -0.70 -0.23 -0.23
C CYS A 142 -0.31 -1.67 0.14
N ILE A 143 -1.11 -2.37 0.95
CA ILE A 143 -0.85 -3.76 1.36
C ILE A 143 -0.72 -4.72 0.17
N HIS A 144 -1.52 -4.55 -0.89
CA HIS A 144 -1.39 -5.36 -2.10
C HIS A 144 -0.06 -5.12 -2.82
N GLN A 145 0.33 -3.84 -2.96
CA GLN A 145 1.60 -3.46 -3.58
C GLN A 145 2.79 -4.00 -2.76
N LEU A 146 2.73 -3.92 -1.42
CA LEU A 146 3.75 -4.49 -0.55
C LEU A 146 3.84 -6.02 -0.69
N SER A 147 2.70 -6.71 -0.68
CA SER A 147 2.65 -8.16 -0.88
C SER A 147 3.25 -8.58 -2.22
N LEU A 148 2.97 -7.83 -3.30
CA LEU A 148 3.55 -8.09 -4.61
C LEU A 148 5.07 -7.84 -4.63
N LEU A 149 5.52 -6.70 -4.11
CA LEU A 149 6.94 -6.36 -4.00
C LEU A 149 7.70 -7.43 -3.22
N ILE A 150 7.19 -7.80 -2.04
CA ILE A 150 7.80 -8.82 -1.18
C ILE A 150 7.81 -10.18 -1.87
N ALA A 151 6.73 -10.58 -2.53
CA ALA A 151 6.68 -11.86 -3.26
C ALA A 151 7.71 -11.92 -4.40
N LEU A 152 7.89 -10.83 -5.15
CA LEU A 152 8.91 -10.72 -6.20
C LEU A 152 10.33 -10.81 -5.61
N CYS A 153 10.63 -10.04 -4.56
CA CYS A 153 11.92 -10.12 -3.86
C CYS A 153 12.23 -11.54 -3.37
N ARG A 154 11.28 -12.18 -2.68
CA ARG A 154 11.44 -13.52 -2.12
C ARG A 154 11.64 -14.58 -3.21
N ALA A 155 10.97 -14.45 -4.36
CA ALA A 155 11.16 -15.37 -5.48
C ALA A 155 12.61 -15.36 -6.00
N ALA A 156 13.32 -14.24 -5.91
CA ALA A 156 14.73 -14.10 -6.28
C ALA A 156 15.72 -14.43 -5.14
N GLY A 157 15.24 -14.83 -3.96
CA GLY A 157 16.10 -15.08 -2.80
C GLY A 157 16.47 -13.83 -2.00
N VAL A 158 15.84 -12.69 -2.25
CA VAL A 158 16.05 -11.45 -1.49
C VAL A 158 15.04 -11.41 -0.34
N LYS A 159 15.55 -11.33 0.90
CA LYS A 159 14.70 -11.26 2.10
C LYS A 159 13.92 -9.96 2.08
N ALA A 160 12.60 -10.06 2.28
CA ALA A 160 11.74 -8.89 2.36
C ALA A 160 10.63 -9.10 3.39
N ARG A 161 10.23 -8.02 4.08
CA ARG A 161 9.24 -8.04 5.15
C ARG A 161 8.36 -6.80 5.14
N TYR A 162 7.21 -6.88 5.80
CA TYR A 162 6.31 -5.74 5.98
C TYR A 162 6.76 -4.91 7.17
N ARG A 163 6.59 -3.59 7.07
CA ARG A 163 6.63 -2.69 8.22
C ARG A 163 5.36 -1.84 8.20
N LEU A 164 4.47 -2.13 9.15
CA LEU A 164 3.15 -1.54 9.25
C LEU A 164 3.09 -0.58 10.44
N TYR A 165 2.30 0.48 10.31
CA TYR A 165 2.12 1.50 11.33
C TYR A 165 0.82 2.26 11.11
N SER A 166 0.32 2.90 12.16
CA SER A 166 -0.81 3.82 12.05
C SER A 166 -0.30 5.18 11.61
N LEU A 167 -1.04 5.84 10.72
CA LEU A 167 -0.59 7.08 10.11
C LEU A 167 -1.41 8.30 10.49
N ALA A 168 -0.68 9.36 10.80
CA ALA A 168 -1.09 10.73 10.56
C ALA A 168 -0.79 11.11 9.10
N LEU A 169 -1.83 11.38 8.29
CA LEU A 169 -1.68 11.83 6.90
C LEU A 169 -1.35 13.34 6.86
N VAL A 170 -0.49 13.75 5.93
CA VAL A 170 -0.28 15.18 5.63
C VAL A 170 -1.49 15.80 4.92
N GLU A 171 -1.59 17.12 4.95
CA GLU A 171 -2.78 17.86 4.48
C GLU A 171 -3.13 17.59 3.01
N SER A 172 -2.13 17.50 2.14
CA SER A 172 -2.36 17.19 0.71
C SER A 172 -2.95 15.80 0.48
N ILE A 173 -2.64 14.81 1.33
CA ILE A 173 -3.22 13.47 1.26
C ILE A 173 -4.63 13.46 1.85
N TYR A 174 -4.82 14.15 2.98
CA TYR A 174 -6.14 14.31 3.57
C TYR A 174 -7.13 14.89 2.54
N GLN A 175 -6.76 15.95 1.83
CA GLN A 175 -7.65 16.56 0.83
C GLN A 175 -8.00 15.61 -0.33
N ASN A 176 -7.06 14.78 -0.79
CA ASN A 176 -7.24 13.94 -1.98
C ASN A 176 -7.87 12.57 -1.72
N GLN A 177 -7.68 12.01 -0.51
CA GLN A 177 -8.13 10.65 -0.16
C GLN A 177 -9.23 10.63 0.91
N VAL A 178 -9.26 11.63 1.79
CA VAL A 178 -10.13 11.64 2.97
C VAL A 178 -11.29 12.61 2.79
N ALA A 179 -11.01 13.87 2.42
CA ALA A 179 -12.03 14.91 2.27
C ALA A 179 -13.00 14.66 1.10
N VAL A 180 -12.63 13.80 0.15
CA VAL A 180 -13.43 13.46 -1.04
C VAL A 180 -14.63 12.57 -0.75
N SER A 181 -14.69 11.95 0.42
CA SER A 181 -15.83 11.17 0.89
C SER A 181 -16.25 11.69 2.26
N SER A 182 -17.52 12.07 2.42
CA SER A 182 -18.05 12.52 3.71
C SER A 182 -17.90 11.43 4.78
N LEU A 183 -18.00 10.16 4.37
CA LEU A 183 -17.78 9.01 5.24
C LEU A 183 -16.32 8.89 5.68
N MET A 184 -15.37 8.97 4.75
CA MET A 184 -13.94 8.91 5.07
C MET A 184 -13.49 10.12 5.88
N LYS A 185 -14.03 11.30 5.56
CA LYS A 185 -13.83 12.53 6.31
C LYS A 185 -14.30 12.39 7.74
N GLU A 186 -15.54 11.99 7.99
CA GLU A 186 -16.03 11.76 9.36
C GLU A 186 -15.26 10.65 10.08
N TRP A 187 -14.82 9.61 9.36
CA TRP A 187 -14.07 8.51 9.93
C TRP A 187 -12.65 8.93 10.34
N TYR A 188 -11.93 9.65 9.48
CA TYR A 188 -10.63 10.21 9.79
C TYR A 188 -10.73 11.35 10.81
N ASP A 189 -11.71 12.24 10.68
CA ASP A 189 -11.97 13.32 11.64
C ASP A 189 -12.31 12.74 13.01
N ALA A 190 -12.91 11.55 13.10
CA ALA A 190 -13.14 10.86 14.37
C ALA A 190 -11.84 10.28 14.96
N LEU A 191 -10.99 9.65 14.14
CA LEU A 191 -9.83 8.87 14.58
C LEU A 191 -8.48 9.60 14.58
N GLY A 192 -8.37 10.75 13.91
CA GLY A 192 -7.13 11.52 13.75
C GLY A 192 -6.06 10.84 12.88
N THR A 193 -6.27 9.58 12.49
CA THR A 193 -5.29 8.71 11.83
C THR A 193 -5.96 7.73 10.84
N PHE A 194 -5.21 7.29 9.84
CA PHE A 194 -5.56 6.11 9.03
C PHE A 194 -5.02 4.85 9.74
N MET A 195 -5.89 3.86 9.93
CA MET A 195 -5.63 2.75 10.85
C MET A 195 -4.37 1.94 10.56
N LEU A 196 -4.02 1.76 9.28
CA LEU A 196 -2.88 0.95 8.89
C LEU A 196 -2.37 1.37 7.51
N HIS A 197 -1.18 1.93 7.47
CA HIS A 197 -0.35 1.98 6.26
C HIS A 197 0.84 1.04 6.47
N GLY A 198 1.55 0.76 5.38
CA GLY A 198 2.80 0.05 5.48
C GLY A 198 3.74 0.45 4.37
N ASP A 199 5.01 0.27 4.68
CA ASP A 199 6.06 0.11 3.69
C ASP A 199 6.65 -1.31 3.82
N ALA A 200 7.56 -1.66 2.92
CA ALA A 200 8.33 -2.88 2.99
C ALA A 200 9.77 -2.58 3.39
N GLU A 201 10.45 -3.57 3.94
CA GLU A 201 11.89 -3.55 4.12
C GLU A 201 12.50 -4.70 3.32
N ILE A 202 13.52 -4.39 2.53
CA ILE A 202 14.27 -5.33 1.68
C ILE A 202 15.68 -5.44 2.26
N TYR A 203 16.16 -6.66 2.47
CA TYR A 203 17.50 -6.89 3.00
C TYR A 203 18.54 -6.89 1.88
N ILE A 204 19.41 -5.88 1.86
CA ILE A 204 20.41 -5.64 0.81
C ILE A 204 21.73 -5.32 1.53
N ASP A 205 22.81 -5.99 1.14
CA ASP A 205 24.18 -5.73 1.64
C ASP A 205 24.34 -5.69 3.17
N GLY A 206 23.54 -6.49 3.88
CA GLY A 206 23.59 -6.57 5.35
C GLY A 206 22.61 -5.65 6.08
N GLU A 207 21.84 -4.83 5.37
CA GLU A 207 20.97 -3.82 5.94
C GLU A 207 19.51 -3.95 5.45
N TRP A 208 18.56 -3.50 6.27
CA TRP A 208 17.15 -3.42 5.89
C TRP A 208 16.86 -2.06 5.25
N VAL A 209 16.67 -2.06 3.94
CA VAL A 209 16.38 -0.86 3.13
C VAL A 209 14.87 -0.68 3.00
N VAL A 210 14.37 0.52 3.28
CA VAL A 210 12.95 0.87 3.19
C VAL A 210 12.48 0.93 1.74
N ALA A 211 11.28 0.43 1.47
CA ALA A 211 10.65 0.43 0.16
C ALA A 211 9.15 0.74 0.28
N ASP A 212 8.76 1.96 -0.08
CA ASP A 212 7.35 2.36 -0.19
C ASP A 212 6.96 2.64 -1.65
N PRO A 213 6.40 1.65 -2.38
CA PRO A 213 5.98 1.81 -3.76
C PRO A 213 4.55 2.36 -3.91
N THR A 214 3.91 2.82 -2.83
CA THR A 214 2.45 3.05 -2.80
C THR A 214 1.99 4.09 -3.83
N TYR A 215 2.72 5.20 -3.94
CA TYR A 215 2.33 6.31 -4.80
C TYR A 215 3.13 6.31 -6.09
N SER A 216 2.40 6.26 -7.21
CA SER A 216 2.99 6.39 -8.54
C SER A 216 3.55 7.80 -8.75
N PRO A 217 4.54 7.98 -9.64
CA PRO A 217 5.13 9.30 -9.88
C PRO A 217 4.08 10.37 -10.21
N GLU A 218 3.06 10.04 -10.99
CA GLU A 218 1.99 10.98 -11.32
C GLU A 218 1.21 11.38 -10.07
N TYR A 219 0.92 10.43 -9.18
CA TYR A 219 0.18 10.73 -7.97
C TYR A 219 1.00 11.62 -7.02
N GLU A 220 2.29 11.34 -6.86
CA GLU A 220 3.22 12.18 -6.10
C GLU A 220 3.33 13.60 -6.69
N ALA A 221 3.39 13.69 -8.01
CA ALA A 221 3.41 14.96 -8.73
C ALA A 221 2.16 15.80 -8.46
N ALA A 222 0.99 15.15 -8.49
CA ALA A 222 -0.28 15.80 -8.18
C ALA A 222 -0.38 16.27 -6.72
N MET A 223 0.28 15.58 -5.80
CA MET A 223 0.36 15.96 -4.39
C MET A 223 1.45 17.01 -4.10
N GLY A 224 2.32 17.31 -5.07
CA GLY A 224 3.42 18.23 -4.89
C GLY A 224 4.52 17.70 -3.95
N ILE A 225 4.68 16.37 -3.86
CA ILE A 225 5.71 15.73 -3.02
C ILE A 225 6.85 15.18 -3.89
N PRO A 226 8.06 14.95 -3.31
CA PRO A 226 9.16 14.28 -3.99
C PRO A 226 8.79 12.89 -4.49
N HIS A 227 9.50 12.40 -5.51
CA HIS A 227 9.32 11.02 -5.95
C HIS A 227 10.05 10.05 -5.03
N SER A 228 9.34 9.13 -4.37
CA SER A 228 9.99 8.15 -3.51
C SER A 228 10.93 7.24 -4.29
N LYS A 229 12.11 6.99 -3.73
CA LYS A 229 13.13 6.06 -4.23
C LYS A 229 13.32 4.91 -3.24
N LEU A 230 13.91 3.80 -3.69
CA LEU A 230 14.30 2.73 -2.80
C LEU A 230 15.31 3.24 -1.76
N GLY A 231 14.99 3.10 -0.48
CA GLY A 231 15.74 3.63 0.65
C GLY A 231 15.20 4.94 1.20
N ASP A 232 14.32 5.65 0.47
CA ASP A 232 13.65 6.83 1.02
C ASP A 232 12.65 6.41 2.11
N SER A 233 12.75 7.03 3.28
CA SER A 233 11.72 6.91 4.30
C SER A 233 10.47 7.71 3.87
N PRO A 234 9.26 7.15 3.97
CA PRO A 234 8.03 7.91 3.76
C PRO A 234 7.76 8.90 4.92
N PHE A 235 8.42 8.68 6.07
CA PHE A 235 8.33 9.53 7.26
C PHE A 235 8.93 10.90 6.97
N GLY A 236 8.24 11.97 7.36
CA GLY A 236 8.70 13.34 7.09
C GLY A 236 8.59 13.76 5.63
N VAL A 237 8.12 12.88 4.73
CA VAL A 237 7.84 13.24 3.33
C VAL A 237 6.35 13.39 3.13
N TRP A 238 5.56 12.38 3.47
CA TRP A 238 4.11 12.46 3.25
C TRP A 238 3.30 11.86 4.40
N ASN A 239 3.96 11.26 5.38
CA ASN A 239 3.30 10.78 6.57
C ASN A 239 4.20 10.88 7.81
N TYR A 240 3.57 10.73 8.97
CA TYR A 240 4.25 10.60 10.26
C TYR A 240 3.65 9.39 10.99
N PRO A 241 4.47 8.42 11.42
CA PRO A 241 3.97 7.27 12.13
C PRO A 241 3.66 7.65 13.58
N VAL A 242 2.61 7.05 14.13
CA VAL A 242 2.31 7.20 15.56
C VAL A 242 3.27 6.35 16.37
N GLU A 243 3.85 6.94 17.42
CA GLU A 243 4.79 6.29 18.32
C GLU A 243 4.19 5.00 18.89
N GLY A 244 5.02 3.96 18.98
CA GLY A 244 4.62 2.65 19.49
C GLY A 244 3.79 1.80 18.53
N THR A 245 3.31 2.34 17.40
CA THR A 245 2.49 1.58 16.42
C THR A 245 3.31 0.84 15.36
N ILE A 246 4.57 1.21 15.16
CA ILE A 246 5.46 0.55 14.19
C ILE A 246 5.64 -0.92 14.57
N MET A 247 5.41 -1.80 13.59
CA MET A 247 5.57 -3.24 13.71
C MET A 247 6.16 -3.84 12.42
N THR A 248 7.12 -4.74 12.57
CA THR A 248 7.68 -5.51 11.45
C THR A 248 7.04 -6.90 11.42
N LEU A 249 6.52 -7.32 10.27
CA LEU A 249 5.84 -8.60 10.11
C LEU A 249 6.45 -9.39 8.94
N GLU A 250 6.60 -10.70 9.13
CA GLU A 250 6.97 -11.59 8.02
C GLU A 250 5.81 -11.76 7.03
N GLY A 251 4.62 -12.01 7.56
CA GLY A 251 3.38 -12.16 6.81
C GLY A 251 2.23 -11.46 7.52
N LEU A 252 1.10 -11.36 6.83
CA LEU A 252 -0.07 -10.70 7.37
C LEU A 252 -0.92 -11.68 8.21
N PRO A 253 -1.65 -11.19 9.23
CA PRO A 253 -2.54 -12.02 10.03
C PRO A 253 -3.61 -12.72 9.19
N LEU A 254 -4.02 -13.92 9.60
CA LEU A 254 -5.20 -14.54 8.99
C LEU A 254 -6.44 -13.70 9.29
N GLY A 255 -7.29 -13.53 8.28
CA GLY A 255 -8.47 -12.67 8.37
C GLY A 255 -8.16 -11.17 8.26
N VAL A 256 -6.88 -10.80 8.02
CA VAL A 256 -6.54 -9.43 7.62
C VAL A 256 -7.41 -9.02 6.43
N GLY A 257 -8.00 -7.83 6.51
CA GLY A 257 -8.87 -7.33 5.45
C GLY A 257 -10.28 -7.93 5.42
N ALA A 258 -10.69 -8.83 6.34
CA ALA A 258 -12.07 -9.34 6.35
C ALA A 258 -13.11 -8.21 6.52
N ALA A 259 -12.91 -7.33 7.50
CA ALA A 259 -13.76 -6.15 7.71
C ALA A 259 -13.70 -5.18 6.52
N TRP A 260 -12.50 -4.95 5.97
CA TRP A 260 -12.31 -4.11 4.78
C TRP A 260 -13.06 -4.67 3.56
N ASN A 261 -12.94 -5.97 3.31
CA ASN A 261 -13.61 -6.68 2.22
C ASN A 261 -15.12 -6.60 2.37
N PHE A 262 -15.62 -6.77 3.58
CA PHE A 262 -17.05 -6.59 3.86
C PHE A 262 -17.49 -5.16 3.53
N MET A 263 -16.73 -4.15 3.98
CA MET A 263 -17.05 -2.74 3.73
C MET A 263 -17.04 -2.39 2.24
N VAL A 264 -15.96 -2.74 1.52
CA VAL A 264 -15.81 -2.39 0.11
C VAL A 264 -16.80 -3.15 -0.78
N LYS A 265 -17.08 -4.42 -0.48
CA LYS A 265 -17.98 -5.24 -1.31
C LYS A 265 -19.46 -4.93 -1.07
N TYR A 266 -19.87 -4.78 0.20
CA TYR A 266 -21.28 -4.80 0.56
C TYR A 266 -21.79 -3.47 1.10
N LEU A 267 -20.99 -2.76 1.88
CA LEU A 267 -21.47 -1.60 2.62
C LEU A 267 -21.36 -0.29 1.83
N GLY A 268 -20.20 -0.05 1.22
CA GLY A 268 -19.89 1.22 0.57
C GLY A 268 -19.16 1.12 -0.78
N PRO A 269 -19.55 0.23 -1.72
CA PRO A 269 -18.94 0.22 -3.06
C PRO A 269 -19.06 1.58 -3.78
N GLY A 270 -20.14 2.34 -3.54
CA GLY A 270 -20.32 3.68 -4.10
C GLY A 270 -19.38 4.74 -3.51
N GLU A 271 -19.02 4.64 -2.24
CA GLU A 271 -18.00 5.52 -1.66
C GLU A 271 -16.60 5.13 -2.12
N ASN A 272 -16.34 3.82 -2.19
CA ASN A 272 -15.07 3.28 -2.65
C ASN A 272 -14.72 3.74 -4.08
N ILE A 273 -15.70 3.72 -5.00
CA ILE A 273 -15.46 4.13 -6.38
C ILE A 273 -15.19 5.62 -6.52
N LYS A 274 -15.81 6.48 -5.70
CA LYS A 274 -15.51 7.92 -5.68
C LYS A 274 -14.05 8.19 -5.30
N ILE A 275 -13.53 7.44 -4.32
CA ILE A 275 -12.12 7.53 -3.91
C ILE A 275 -11.23 7.11 -5.07
N ASN A 276 -11.52 5.97 -5.71
CA ASN A 276 -10.74 5.48 -6.85
C ASN A 276 -10.74 6.45 -8.04
N LEU A 277 -11.88 7.08 -8.35
CA LEU A 277 -11.99 8.12 -9.38
C LEU A 277 -11.21 9.39 -9.01
N SER A 278 -11.20 9.78 -7.73
CA SER A 278 -10.35 10.87 -7.23
C SER A 278 -8.87 10.58 -7.45
N LEU A 279 -8.41 9.37 -7.12
CA LEU A 279 -7.03 8.94 -7.36
C LEU A 279 -6.66 9.03 -8.84
N GLU A 280 -7.53 8.59 -9.75
CA GLU A 280 -7.26 8.67 -11.19
C GLU A 280 -7.26 10.12 -11.71
N LYS A 281 -8.15 10.97 -11.18
CA LYS A 281 -8.14 12.41 -11.48
C LYS A 281 -6.82 13.06 -11.06
N ALA A 282 -6.33 12.75 -9.85
CA ALA A 282 -5.03 13.22 -9.38
C ALA A 282 -3.90 12.74 -10.30
N ARG A 283 -3.86 11.46 -10.68
CA ARG A 283 -2.86 10.96 -11.63
C ARG A 283 -2.91 11.68 -12.99
N LYS A 284 -4.10 11.99 -13.51
CA LYS A 284 -4.22 12.80 -14.75
C LYS A 284 -3.54 14.16 -14.61
N ILE A 285 -3.78 14.85 -13.49
CA ILE A 285 -3.13 16.14 -13.19
C ILE A 285 -1.61 15.97 -13.11
N GLY A 286 -1.16 14.95 -12.38
CA GLY A 286 0.25 14.61 -12.26
C GLY A 286 0.96 14.35 -13.58
N ARG A 287 0.31 13.61 -14.50
CA ARG A 287 0.85 13.38 -15.86
C ARG A 287 1.10 14.68 -16.60
N GLU A 288 0.19 15.65 -16.51
CA GLU A 288 0.37 16.95 -17.15
C GLU A 288 1.50 17.77 -16.52
N ILE A 289 1.70 17.66 -15.19
CA ILE A 289 2.83 18.28 -14.48
C ILE A 289 4.15 17.67 -14.96
N LEU A 290 4.23 16.33 -15.00
CA LEU A 290 5.44 15.61 -15.37
C LEU A 290 5.77 15.75 -16.86
N LYS A 291 4.76 15.84 -17.73
CA LYS A 291 4.95 16.10 -19.17
C LYS A 291 5.61 17.45 -19.44
N LYS A 292 5.31 18.47 -18.63
CA LYS A 292 5.88 19.82 -18.77
C LYS A 292 7.29 19.95 -18.19
N ASN A 293 7.55 19.32 -17.05
CA ASN A 293 8.79 19.53 -16.30
C ASN A 293 9.82 18.42 -16.55
N GLY A 294 9.38 17.20 -16.89
CA GLY A 294 10.18 15.98 -16.82
C GLY A 294 10.29 15.45 -15.39
N ILE A 295 10.29 14.13 -15.22
CA ILE A 295 10.31 13.45 -13.91
C ILE A 295 11.52 13.88 -13.07
N SER A 296 12.74 13.83 -13.62
CA SER A 296 13.96 14.13 -12.87
C SER A 296 14.06 15.60 -12.45
N ASN A 297 13.62 16.52 -13.30
CA ASN A 297 13.62 17.95 -12.97
C ASN A 297 12.56 18.30 -11.93
N TYR A 298 11.37 17.68 -12.03
CA TYR A 298 10.34 17.82 -11.01
C TYR A 298 10.85 17.34 -9.65
N ASP A 299 11.40 16.12 -9.57
CA ASP A 299 11.90 15.55 -8.30
C ASP A 299 12.98 16.43 -7.66
N ARG A 300 13.98 16.85 -8.46
CA ARG A 300 15.05 17.72 -7.98
C ARG A 300 14.51 19.03 -7.39
N ARG A 301 13.65 19.73 -8.14
CA ARG A 301 13.07 21.01 -7.71
C ARG A 301 12.23 20.86 -6.44
N ILE A 302 11.41 19.82 -6.36
CA ILE A 302 10.53 19.63 -5.19
C ILE A 302 11.35 19.28 -3.95
N ARG A 303 12.38 18.44 -4.06
CA ARG A 303 13.26 18.13 -2.92
C ARG A 303 13.96 19.35 -2.33
N GLU A 304 14.25 20.38 -3.13
CA GLU A 304 14.85 21.64 -2.64
C GLU A 304 13.88 22.50 -1.83
N VAL A 305 12.58 22.46 -2.15
CA VAL A 305 11.58 23.40 -1.59
C VAL A 305 10.57 22.75 -0.65
N TYR A 306 10.44 21.42 -0.70
CA TYR A 306 9.38 20.71 0.00
C TYR A 306 9.57 20.78 1.51
N LYS A 307 8.53 21.25 2.19
CA LYS A 307 8.41 21.20 3.65
C LYS A 307 7.09 20.51 3.99
N PRO A 308 7.10 19.32 4.60
CA PRO A 308 5.89 18.60 4.96
C PRO A 308 5.03 19.44 5.92
N LYS A 309 3.73 19.57 5.64
CA LYS A 309 2.77 20.24 6.52
C LYS A 309 1.80 19.23 7.11
N ILE A 310 1.68 19.26 8.44
CA ILE A 310 0.79 18.37 9.19
C ILE A 310 -0.54 19.08 9.44
N PRO A 311 -1.70 18.44 9.18
CA PRO A 311 -3.00 18.99 9.52
C PRO A 311 -3.14 19.26 11.01
N LYS A 312 -3.79 20.37 11.38
CA LYS A 312 -4.04 20.72 12.80
C LYS A 312 -4.80 19.61 13.55
N ILE A 313 -5.84 19.06 12.95
CA ILE A 313 -6.65 17.98 13.56
C ILE A 313 -5.83 16.73 13.86
N THR A 314 -4.81 16.47 13.05
CA THR A 314 -3.89 15.33 13.22
C THR A 314 -2.95 15.57 14.39
N LEU A 315 -2.43 16.79 14.56
CA LEU A 315 -1.63 17.16 15.74
C LEU A 315 -2.44 17.07 17.04
N GLU A 316 -3.69 17.55 17.03
CA GLU A 316 -4.56 17.54 18.22
C GLU A 316 -4.93 16.13 18.69
N LYS A 317 -5.16 15.20 17.75
CA LYS A 317 -5.61 13.83 18.06
C LYS A 317 -4.50 12.79 18.14
N SER A 318 -3.30 13.11 17.68
CA SER A 318 -2.13 12.24 17.74
C SER A 318 -0.94 13.02 18.29
N PRO A 319 -0.88 13.27 19.61
CA PRO A 319 0.21 14.04 20.20
C PRO A 319 1.56 13.29 20.16
N ASN A 320 1.54 11.96 20.02
CA ASN A 320 2.73 11.10 20.06
C ASN A 320 3.20 10.73 18.64
N LEU A 321 3.41 11.73 17.78
CA LEU A 321 3.98 11.49 16.44
C LEU A 321 5.49 11.32 16.51
N VAL A 322 6.03 10.40 15.73
CA VAL A 322 7.47 10.27 15.54
C VAL A 322 7.88 11.15 14.36
N PHE A 323 8.75 12.12 14.63
CA PHE A 323 9.38 12.96 13.64
C PHE A 323 10.80 12.42 13.45
N VAL A 324 11.08 11.80 12.30
CA VAL A 324 12.40 11.21 11.99
C VAL A 324 13.14 12.10 11.04
#